data_AF-A0AAU2EP84-F1
#
_entry.id   AF-A0AAU2EP84-F1
#
_cell.length_a   1.000
_cell.length_b   1.000
_cell.length_c   1.000
_cell.angle_alpha   90.00
_cell.angle_beta   90.00
_cell.angle_gamma   90.00
#
_symmetry.space_group_name_H-M   'P 1'
#
loop_
_entity.id
_entity.type
_entity.pdbx_description
1 polymer ?
#
loop_
_entity_poly.entity_id
_entity_poly.type
_entity_poly.pdbx_seq_one_letter_code
_entity_poly.pdbx_strand_id
1 'polypeptide(L)'
;MPREPRRRGLPESMDIHIPLAQTVFGDRWALAGWTVQPNVLLVLGAGQQVGWVERGLGGLQDWVAVYEGYFLGDAATQEAALHATPQEAARTVHQAHLEGF
;
A
#
# COMPACT_ATOMS: atom_id res chain seq x y z
N MET A 1 5.91 14.46 0.06
CA MET A 1 4.80 13.64 0.59
C MET A 1 4.02 13.08 -0.59
N PRO A 2 3.91 11.76 -0.74
CA PRO A 2 3.06 11.15 -1.75
C PRO A 2 1.59 11.58 -1.55
N ARG A 3 0.92 11.93 -2.66
CA ARG A 3 -0.48 12.36 -2.61
C ARG A 3 -1.38 11.15 -2.40
N GLU A 4 -2.29 11.21 -1.43
CA GLU A 4 -3.26 10.14 -1.18
C GLU A 4 -4.02 9.74 -2.46
N PRO A 5 -4.16 8.44 -2.78
CA PRO A 5 -4.76 7.97 -4.04
C PRO A 5 -6.17 8.50 -4.28
N ARG A 6 -7.02 8.52 -3.24
CA ARG A 6 -8.40 9.05 -3.32
C ARG A 6 -8.47 10.52 -3.69
N ARG A 7 -7.38 11.28 -3.50
CA ARG A 7 -7.30 12.70 -3.88
C ARG A 7 -6.77 12.91 -5.29
N ARG A 8 -6.51 11.85 -6.08
CA ARG A 8 -5.91 11.95 -7.42
C ARG A 8 -6.95 12.06 -8.55
N GLY A 9 -8.23 12.23 -8.21
CA GLY A 9 -9.31 12.29 -9.21
C GLY A 9 -9.65 10.92 -9.81
N LEU A 10 -9.40 9.85 -9.06
CA LEU A 10 -9.75 8.48 -9.44
C LEU A 10 -11.26 8.23 -9.23
N PRO A 11 -11.84 7.23 -9.94
CA PRO A 11 -13.21 6.79 -9.68
C PRO A 11 -13.43 6.48 -8.19
N GLU A 12 -14.62 6.77 -7.67
CA GLU A 12 -14.93 6.48 -6.26
C GLU A 12 -14.95 4.97 -5.98
N SER A 13 -15.47 4.19 -6.94
CA SER A 13 -15.49 2.73 -6.91
C SER A 13 -14.14 2.16 -7.32
N MET A 14 -13.64 1.20 -6.53
CA MET A 14 -12.50 0.37 -6.88
C MET A 14 -13.00 -0.89 -7.61
N ASP A 15 -12.35 -1.24 -8.71
CA ASP A 15 -12.67 -2.42 -9.53
C ASP A 15 -11.62 -3.52 -9.42
N ILE A 16 -10.51 -3.26 -8.73
CA ILE A 16 -9.52 -4.27 -8.34
C ILE A 16 -9.72 -4.60 -6.87
N HIS A 17 -9.83 -5.90 -6.58
CA HIS A 17 -9.83 -6.44 -5.22
C HIS A 17 -8.93 -7.68 -5.16
N ILE A 18 -7.88 -7.62 -4.33
CA ILE A 18 -6.90 -8.70 -4.16
C ILE A 18 -6.93 -9.10 -2.69
N PRO A 19 -7.38 -10.32 -2.35
CA PRO A 19 -7.34 -10.81 -0.97
C PRO A 19 -5.88 -10.97 -0.52
N LEU A 20 -5.62 -10.61 0.74
CA LEU A 20 -4.32 -10.81 1.36
C LEU A 20 -4.29 -12.14 2.12
N ALA A 21 -3.11 -12.73 2.28
CA ALA A 21 -2.95 -14.03 2.91
C ALA A 21 -3.39 -13.98 4.39
N GLN A 22 -4.45 -14.71 4.74
CA GLN A 22 -5.02 -14.68 6.09
C GLN A 22 -4.02 -15.06 7.19
N THR A 23 -3.06 -15.93 6.88
CA THR A 23 -2.00 -16.33 7.83
C THR A 23 -1.05 -15.20 8.20
N VAL A 24 -0.98 -14.13 7.39
CA VAL A 24 -0.09 -12.98 7.60
C VAL A 24 -0.88 -11.76 8.08
N PHE A 25 -2.08 -11.55 7.54
CA PHE A 25 -2.85 -10.32 7.77
C PHE A 25 -4.11 -10.52 8.61
N GLY A 26 -4.58 -11.75 8.80
CA GLY A 26 -5.92 -12.02 9.31
C GLY A 26 -7.01 -11.92 8.24
N ASP A 27 -8.27 -11.95 8.67
CA ASP A 27 -9.45 -12.14 7.82
C ASP A 27 -10.04 -10.85 7.22
N ARG A 28 -9.62 -9.68 7.73
CA ARG A 28 -10.24 -8.39 7.40
C ARG A 28 -9.37 -7.48 6.52
N TRP A 29 -8.34 -8.02 5.87
CA TRP A 29 -7.38 -7.24 5.09
C TRP A 29 -7.43 -7.56 3.60
N ALA A 30 -7.33 -6.52 2.78
CA ALA A 30 -7.30 -6.64 1.34
C ALA A 30 -6.51 -5.49 0.69
N LEU A 31 -6.05 -5.74 -0.52
CA LEU A 31 -5.67 -4.69 -1.45
C LEU A 31 -6.85 -4.34 -2.34
N ALA A 32 -7.07 -3.06 -2.57
CA ALA A 32 -8.10 -2.59 -3.49
C ALA A 32 -7.58 -1.42 -4.35
N GLY A 33 -8.04 -1.28 -5.57
CA GLY A 33 -7.58 -0.19 -6.42
C GLY A 33 -8.33 -0.08 -7.73
N TRP A 34 -7.66 0.47 -8.73
CA TRP A 34 -8.29 0.86 -9.99
C TRP A 34 -7.54 0.30 -11.19
N THR A 35 -8.25 -0.32 -12.13
CA THR A 35 -7.65 -0.73 -13.42
C THR A 35 -7.07 0.44 -14.20
N VAL A 36 -7.65 1.64 -14.06
CA VAL A 36 -7.13 2.88 -14.67
C VAL A 36 -5.85 3.41 -14.01
N GLN A 37 -5.49 2.94 -12.81
CA GLN A 37 -4.23 3.25 -12.14
C GLN A 37 -3.65 1.99 -11.46
N PRO A 38 -3.11 1.04 -12.24
CA PRO A 38 -2.69 -0.27 -11.73
C PRO A 38 -1.42 -0.22 -10.86
N ASN A 39 -0.73 0.93 -10.85
CA ASN A 39 0.48 1.15 -10.06
C ASN A 39 0.19 1.61 -8.63
N VAL A 40 -1.08 1.68 -8.22
CA VAL A 40 -1.48 2.14 -6.90
C VAL A 40 -2.60 1.26 -6.36
N LEU A 41 -2.41 0.71 -5.16
CA LEU A 41 -3.42 -0.08 -4.46
C LEU A 41 -3.56 0.42 -3.03
N LEU A 42 -4.79 0.65 -2.58
CA LEU A 42 -5.11 0.89 -1.18
C LEU A 42 -4.93 -0.38 -0.37
N VAL A 43 -4.35 -0.25 0.82
CA VAL A 43 -4.36 -1.29 1.85
C VAL A 43 -5.59 -1.03 2.72
N LEU A 44 -6.54 -1.96 2.69
CA LEU A 44 -7.77 -1.91 3.47
C LEU A 44 -7.68 -2.83 4.68
N GLY A 45 -7.97 -2.30 5.87
CA GLY A 45 -8.18 -3.06 7.10
C GLY A 45 -9.63 -2.85 7.56
N ALA A 46 -10.39 -3.93 7.77
CA ALA A 46 -11.81 -3.86 8.12
C ALA A 46 -12.67 -3.04 7.13
N GLY A 47 -12.24 -2.94 5.87
CA GLY A 47 -12.89 -2.14 4.83
C GLY A 47 -12.52 -0.65 4.83
N GLN A 48 -11.68 -0.20 5.77
CA GLN A 48 -11.20 1.17 5.86
C GLN A 48 -9.78 1.27 5.30
N GLN A 49 -9.45 2.42 4.69
CA GLN A 49 -8.10 2.67 4.21
C GLN A 49 -7.16 2.86 5.40
N VAL A 50 -6.12 2.03 5.46
CA VAL A 50 -5.04 2.11 6.44
C VAL A 50 -3.81 2.77 5.83
N GLY A 51 -3.54 2.49 4.55
CA GLY A 51 -2.45 3.06 3.79
C GLY A 51 -2.60 2.73 2.32
N TRP A 52 -1.51 2.85 1.56
CA TRP A 52 -1.47 2.39 0.17
C TRP A 52 -0.08 1.93 -0.21
N VAL A 53 -0.02 1.17 -1.30
CA VAL A 53 1.22 0.77 -1.94
C VAL A 53 1.29 1.40 -3.32
N GLU A 54 2.48 1.80 -3.72
CA GLU A 54 2.71 2.50 -4.98
C GLU A 54 3.91 1.90 -5.70
N ARG A 55 3.76 1.65 -6.99
CA ARG A 55 4.81 1.16 -7.87
C ARG A 55 5.41 2.32 -8.63
N GLY A 56 6.69 2.26 -8.97
CA GLY A 56 7.28 3.24 -9.88
C GLY A 56 8.06 4.36 -9.22
N LEU A 57 8.35 4.30 -7.91
CA LEU A 57 9.06 5.39 -7.24
C LEU A 57 10.47 5.53 -7.83
N GLY A 58 10.84 6.72 -8.28
CA GLY A 58 12.18 6.99 -8.84
C GLY A 58 12.48 6.28 -10.17
N GLY A 59 11.46 5.79 -10.89
CA GLY A 59 11.63 5.02 -12.13
C GLY A 59 11.91 3.52 -11.92
N LEU A 60 11.91 3.06 -10.66
CA LEU A 60 12.06 1.65 -10.31
C LEU A 60 10.77 0.87 -10.56
N GLN A 61 10.88 -0.45 -10.74
CA GLN A 61 9.71 -1.30 -10.97
C GLN A 61 9.13 -1.90 -9.68
N ASP A 62 9.71 -1.55 -8.54
CA ASP A 62 9.34 -2.06 -7.22
C ASP A 62 8.17 -1.29 -6.60
N TRP A 63 7.58 -1.90 -5.59
CA TRP A 63 6.49 -1.36 -4.78
C TRP A 63 7.03 -0.76 -3.49
N VAL A 64 6.49 0.38 -3.10
CA VAL A 64 6.76 1.04 -1.83
C VAL A 64 5.50 1.11 -0.99
N ALA A 65 5.67 1.05 0.33
CA ALA A 65 4.60 1.17 1.29
C ALA A 65 4.44 2.62 1.76
N VAL A 66 3.20 3.09 1.86
CA VAL A 66 2.87 4.41 2.38
C VAL A 66 1.85 4.32 3.51
N TYR A 67 2.20 4.91 4.65
CA TYR A 67 1.38 4.97 5.85
C TYR A 67 1.33 6.42 6.34
N GLU A 68 0.13 6.92 6.67
CA GLU A 68 -0.13 8.31 7.08
C GLU A 68 0.49 9.40 6.18
N GLY A 69 0.69 9.11 4.89
CA GLY A 69 1.30 10.04 3.94
C GLY A 69 2.82 10.02 3.88
N TYR A 70 3.48 9.07 4.53
CA TYR A 70 4.92 8.89 4.54
C TYR A 70 5.32 7.54 3.94
N PHE A 71 6.39 7.53 3.15
CA PHE A 71 7.00 6.28 2.71
C PHE A 71 7.59 5.58 3.93
N LEU A 72 7.29 4.29 4.08
CA LEU A 72 7.95 3.46 5.08
C LEU A 72 9.34 3.09 4.55
N GLY A 73 10.36 3.44 5.32
CA GLY A 73 11.76 3.36 4.91
C GLY A 73 12.50 2.14 5.46
N ASP A 74 13.62 1.82 4.82
CA ASP A 74 14.64 0.93 5.36
C ASP A 74 15.56 1.74 6.29
N ALA A 75 15.66 1.32 7.55
CA ALA A 75 16.46 2.01 8.57
C ALA A 75 17.97 1.99 8.26
N ALA A 76 18.46 1.02 7.48
CA ALA A 76 19.87 0.90 7.13
C ALA A 76 20.27 1.89 6.03
N THR A 77 19.39 2.14 5.06
CA THR A 77 19.68 2.99 3.89
C THR A 77 19.09 4.39 4.00
N GLN A 78 18.11 4.59 4.89
CA GLN A 78 17.29 5.81 4.96
C GLN A 78 16.50 6.09 3.68
N GLU A 79 16.27 5.07 2.85
CA GLU A 79 15.48 5.15 1.62
C GLU A 79 14.13 4.44 1.81
N ALA A 80 13.20 4.62 0.87
CA ALA A 80 11.94 3.87 0.89
C ALA A 80 12.21 2.37 0.76
N ALA A 81 11.54 1.55 1.58
CA ALA A 81 11.66 0.10 1.47
C ALA A 81 11.03 -0.36 0.15
N LEU A 82 11.82 -1.06 -0.66
CA LEU A 82 11.42 -1.59 -1.97
C LEU A 82 10.94 -3.04 -1.83
N HIS A 83 9.84 -3.36 -2.50
CA HIS A 83 9.20 -4.66 -2.47
C HIS A 83 8.92 -5.18 -3.88
N ALA A 84 9.08 -6.48 -4.10
CA ALA A 84 8.86 -7.07 -5.42
C ALA A 84 7.36 -7.13 -5.76
N THR A 85 6.51 -7.26 -4.74
CA THR A 85 5.07 -7.40 -4.91
C THR A 85 4.27 -6.39 -4.07
N PRO A 86 3.05 -6.03 -4.48
CA PRO A 86 2.20 -5.16 -3.68
C PRO A 86 1.80 -5.81 -2.35
N GLN A 87 1.74 -7.14 -2.26
CA GLN A 87 1.44 -7.88 -1.02
C GLN A 87 2.56 -7.74 0.01
N GLU A 88 3.83 -7.78 -0.43
CA GLU A 88 4.98 -7.53 0.44
C GLU A 88 4.98 -6.09 0.95
N ALA A 89 4.72 -5.11 0.09
CA ALA A 89 4.57 -3.72 0.52
C ALA A 89 3.37 -3.54 1.47
N ALA A 90 2.26 -4.23 1.23
CA ALA A 90 1.10 -4.19 2.12
C ALA A 90 1.42 -4.75 3.51
N ARG A 91 2.30 -5.75 3.59
CA ARG A 91 2.78 -6.29 4.87
C ARG A 91 3.50 -5.23 5.68
N THR A 92 4.30 -4.38 5.05
CA THR A 92 4.97 -3.26 5.71
C THR A 92 3.96 -2.24 6.27
N VAL A 93 2.91 -1.90 5.51
CA VAL A 93 1.80 -1.05 6.01
C VAL A 93 1.09 -1.71 7.19
N HIS A 94 0.81 -3.01 7.10
CA HIS A 94 0.16 -3.77 8.16
C HIS A 94 0.99 -3.79 9.44
N GLN A 95 2.30 -4.01 9.35
CA GLN A 95 3.21 -3.96 10.50
C GLN A 95 3.26 -2.57 11.14
N ALA A 96 3.42 -1.51 10.35
CA ALA A 96 3.42 -0.14 10.87
C ALA A 96 2.11 0.20 11.60
N HIS A 97 0.97 -0.25 11.08
CA HIS A 97 -0.33 -0.06 11.72
C HIS A 97 -0.44 -0.79 13.08
N LEU A 98 0.06 -2.03 13.17
CA LEU A 98 0.03 -2.80 14.42
C LEU A 98 1.01 -2.28 15.46
N GLU A 99 2.15 -1.74 15.03
CA GLU A 99 3.19 -1.19 15.90
C GLU A 99 2.86 0.24 16.38
N GLY A 100 1.84 0.88 15.81
CA GLY A 100 1.39 2.22 16.20
C GLY A 100 2.38 3.32 15.83
N PHE A 101 2.99 3.19 14.65
CA PHE A 101 3.96 4.14 14.08
C PHE A 101 3.42 5.57 14.04
#